data_AF-A0A162BRZ8-F1
#
_entry.id   AF-A0A162BRZ8-F1
#
_cell.length_a   1.000
_cell.length_b   1.000
_cell.length_c   1.000
_cell.angle_alpha   90.00
_cell.angle_beta   90.00
_cell.angle_gamma   90.00
#
_symmetry.space_group_name_H-M   'P 1'
#
loop_
_entity.id
_entity.type
_entity.pdbx_description
1 polymer ?
#
loop_
_entity_poly.entity_id
_entity_poly.type
_entity_poly.pdbx_seq_one_letter_code
_entity_poly.pdbx_strand_id
1 'polypeptide(L)'
;MNKLAAVGEERWHLPQHAHIIVYESEQGDELLTIYDCGAAQKPPSAQVIGNLVRVRAEHELERTVTGYVVSMREKSVLEKQDDDHFVIVSNGSD
;
A
#
# COMPACT_ATOMS: atom_id res chain seq x y z
N MET A 1 14.27 6.44 -7.92
CA MET A 1 14.12 7.67 -7.10
C MET A 1 12.73 7.63 -6.45
N ASN A 2 12.59 6.98 -5.28
CA ASN A 2 11.32 6.87 -4.56
C ASN A 2 11.09 8.15 -3.74
N LYS A 3 10.00 8.88 -4.01
CA LYS A 3 9.60 10.11 -3.31
C LYS A 3 8.40 9.83 -2.40
N LEU A 4 8.64 9.06 -1.34
CA LEU A 4 7.80 9.13 -0.14
C LEU A 4 8.69 9.54 1.02
N ALA A 5 8.16 10.41 1.88
CA ALA A 5 8.75 10.66 3.18
C ALA A 5 8.61 9.36 3.98
N ALA A 6 9.67 8.56 3.98
CA ALA A 6 9.78 7.37 4.81
C ALA A 6 9.55 7.79 6.27
N VAL A 7 8.54 7.24 6.93
CA VAL A 7 8.24 7.52 8.35
C VAL A 7 9.17 6.66 9.23
N GLY A 8 10.46 6.64 8.88
CA GLY A 8 11.42 5.59 9.27
C GLY A 8 11.71 4.64 8.12
N GLU A 9 12.73 3.80 8.27
CA GLU A 9 13.36 3.01 7.17
C GLU A 9 12.40 2.03 6.47
N GLU A 10 11.22 1.76 7.02
CA GLU A 10 10.31 0.69 6.56
C GLU A 10 8.81 1.02 6.73
N ARG A 11 8.45 2.31 6.77
CA ARG A 11 7.05 2.77 6.95
C ARG A 11 6.66 3.87 5.97
N TRP A 12 5.45 3.79 5.43
CA TRP A 12 4.91 4.76 4.49
C TRP A 12 3.55 5.29 4.94
N HIS A 13 3.41 6.61 4.99
CA HIS A 13 2.13 7.24 5.29
C HIS A 13 1.18 7.14 4.09
N LEU A 14 -0.02 6.62 4.34
CA LEU A 14 -1.09 6.47 3.37
C LEU A 14 -2.21 7.47 3.71
N PRO A 15 -2.46 8.49 2.88
CA PRO A 15 -3.59 9.38 3.09
C PRO A 15 -4.94 8.65 2.90
N GLN A 16 -6.02 9.29 3.35
CA GLN A 16 -7.40 8.78 3.31
C GLN A 16 -7.91 8.41 1.90
N HIS A 17 -7.22 8.83 0.84
CA HIS A 17 -7.54 8.49 -0.55
C HIS A 17 -6.36 7.85 -1.28
N ALA A 18 -5.53 7.13 -0.52
CA ALA A 18 -4.45 6.36 -1.09
C ALA A 18 -5.01 5.12 -1.81
N HIS A 19 -4.41 4.78 -2.94
CA HIS A 19 -4.70 3.55 -3.67
C HIS A 19 -3.44 2.69 -3.70
N ILE A 20 -3.58 1.43 -3.37
CA ILE A 20 -2.52 0.43 -3.43
C ILE A 20 -2.96 -0.59 -4.46
N ILE A 21 -2.23 -0.68 -5.57
CA ILE A 21 -2.43 -1.71 -6.58
C ILE A 21 -1.49 -2.85 -6.24
N VAL A 22 -2.04 -4.02 -5.96
CA VAL A 22 -1.29 -5.25 -5.73
C VAL A 22 -1.36 -6.08 -7.00
N TYR A 23 -0.21 -6.33 -7.61
CA TYR A 23 -0.06 -7.28 -8.70
C TYR A 23 0.34 -8.62 -8.12
N GLU A 24 -0.54 -9.61 -8.24
CA GLU A 24 -0.29 -10.97 -7.81
C GLU A 24 0.65 -11.65 -8.84
N SER A 25 1.60 -12.44 -8.34
CA SER A 25 2.53 -13.24 -9.15
C SER A 25 2.39 -14.70 -8.79
N GLU A 26 2.49 -15.58 -9.79
CA GLU A 26 2.45 -17.04 -9.58
C GLU A 26 3.63 -17.56 -8.73
N GLN A 27 4.69 -16.76 -8.57
CA GLN A 27 5.90 -17.12 -7.82
C GLN A 27 5.85 -16.70 -6.33
N GLY A 28 4.81 -15.97 -5.90
CA GLY A 28 4.66 -15.51 -4.51
C GLY A 28 5.32 -14.16 -4.19
N ASP A 29 5.95 -13.51 -5.17
CA ASP A 29 6.43 -12.13 -5.07
C ASP A 29 5.39 -11.16 -5.62
N GLU A 30 4.59 -10.51 -4.75
CA GLU A 30 3.65 -9.49 -5.20
C GLU A 30 4.36 -8.14 -5.41
N LEU A 31 3.85 -7.32 -6.34
CA LEU A 31 4.29 -5.94 -6.51
C LEU A 31 3.20 -5.00 -5.98
N LEU A 32 3.53 -4.24 -4.94
CA LEU A 32 2.67 -3.20 -4.39
C LEU A 32 3.06 -1.86 -5.00
N THR A 33 2.11 -1.24 -5.70
CA THR A 33 2.24 0.11 -6.25
C THR A 33 1.34 1.06 -5.48
N ILE A 34 1.95 2.03 -4.78
CA ILE A 34 1.27 2.96 -3.88
C ILE A 34 1.06 4.31 -4.57
N TYR A 35 -0.16 4.84 -4.49
CA TYR A 35 -0.55 6.17 -4.95
C TYR A 35 -1.11 7.00 -3.78
N ASP A 36 -0.51 8.16 -3.49
CA ASP A 36 -0.96 9.10 -2.43
C ASP A 36 -2.28 9.83 -2.75
N CYS A 37 -2.74 9.76 -4.00
CA CYS A 37 -3.91 10.48 -4.44
C CYS A 37 -4.58 9.67 -5.55
N GLY A 38 -5.89 9.39 -5.41
CA GLY A 38 -6.69 8.69 -6.42
C GLY A 38 -6.79 9.37 -7.80
N ALA A 39 -6.10 10.50 -7.99
CA ALA A 39 -5.88 11.03 -9.33
C ALA A 39 -4.83 10.18 -10.05
N ALA A 40 -5.29 9.30 -10.95
CA ALA A 40 -4.51 8.44 -11.85
C ALA A 40 -3.48 9.16 -12.77
N GLN A 41 -3.29 10.47 -12.58
CA GLN A 41 -2.35 11.31 -13.34
C GLN A 41 -1.02 11.57 -12.60
N LYS A 42 -0.88 11.14 -11.35
CA LYS A 42 0.40 11.21 -10.64
C LYS A 42 1.23 9.93 -10.85
N PRO A 43 2.57 10.03 -10.93
CA PRO A 43 3.42 8.86 -10.81
C PRO A 43 3.17 8.17 -9.46
N PRO A 44 3.36 6.84 -9.37
CA PRO A 44 3.24 6.15 -8.10
C PRO A 44 4.23 6.74 -7.09
N SER A 45 3.75 6.94 -5.88
CA SER A 45 4.53 7.52 -4.78
C SER A 45 5.62 6.54 -4.33
N ALA A 46 5.31 5.25 -4.35
CA ALA A 46 6.28 4.17 -4.15
C ALA A 46 5.85 2.87 -4.84
N GLN A 47 6.85 2.01 -5.05
CA GLN A 47 6.69 0.64 -5.49
C GLN A 47 7.58 -0.23 -4.61
N VAL A 48 7.01 -1.28 -4.03
CA VAL A 48 7.70 -2.26 -3.19
C VAL A 48 7.34 -3.67 -3.62
N ILE A 49 8.31 -4.58 -3.53
CA ILE A 49 8.11 -6.01 -3.77
C ILE A 49 7.88 -6.67 -2.41
N GLY A 50 6.88 -7.54 -2.34
CA GLY A 50 6.54 -8.36 -1.17
C GLY A 50 5.03 -8.49 -1.03
N ASN A 51 4.57 -9.19 -0.01
CA ASN A 51 3.21 -9.64 0.14
C ASN A 51 2.39 -8.73 1.06
N LEU A 52 1.21 -8.28 0.62
CA LEU A 52 0.28 -7.55 1.47
C LEU A 52 -0.55 -8.53 2.30
N VAL A 53 -0.01 -8.94 3.45
CA VAL A 53 -0.60 -10.02 4.26
C VAL A 53 -1.84 -9.58 5.04
N ARG A 54 -2.00 -8.29 5.33
CA ARG A 54 -3.16 -7.78 6.08
C ARG A 54 -3.40 -6.28 5.90
N VAL A 55 -4.69 -5.91 5.80
CA VAL A 55 -5.15 -4.52 5.88
C VAL A 55 -6.10 -4.39 7.06
N ARG A 56 -5.68 -3.66 8.11
CA ARG A 56 -6.47 -3.43 9.33
C ARG A 56 -7.24 -2.12 9.30
N ALA A 57 -6.78 -1.14 8.55
CA ALA A 57 -7.46 0.14 8.36
C ALA A 57 -8.71 0.00 7.48
N GLU A 58 -9.64 0.95 7.62
CA GLU A 58 -10.85 1.03 6.81
C GLU A 58 -10.53 1.12 5.32
N HIS A 59 -11.09 0.11 4.65
CA HIS A 59 -10.84 -0.40 3.33
C HIS A 59 -11.93 -0.38 2.28
N GLU A 60 -11.59 -0.17 1.02
CA GLU A 60 -12.26 -0.89 -0.06
C GLU A 60 -11.28 -1.77 -0.81
N LEU A 61 -11.73 -2.96 -1.18
CA LEU A 61 -10.96 -3.90 -1.98
C LEU A 61 -11.72 -4.19 -3.27
N GLU A 62 -11.07 -3.97 -4.40
CA GLU A 62 -11.56 -4.30 -5.73
C GLU A 62 -10.63 -5.34 -6.37
N ARG A 63 -11.19 -6.47 -6.81
CA ARG A 63 -10.40 -7.50 -7.50
C ARG A 63 -10.26 -7.17 -8.98
N THR A 64 -9.08 -7.43 -9.52
CA THR A 64 -8.73 -7.22 -10.93
C THR A 64 -8.24 -8.52 -11.55
N VAL A 65 -7.95 -8.50 -12.85
CA VAL A 65 -7.45 -9.68 -13.57
C VAL A 65 -6.04 -10.08 -13.11
N THR A 66 -5.23 -9.12 -12.66
CA THR A 66 -3.82 -9.32 -12.32
C THR A 66 -3.54 -9.19 -10.82
N GLY A 67 -4.57 -9.13 -9.99
CA GLY A 67 -4.42 -8.87 -8.57
C GLY A 67 -5.61 -8.11 -7.99
N TYR A 68 -5.35 -7.10 -7.18
CA TYR A 68 -6.42 -6.32 -6.53
C TYR A 68 -5.97 -4.89 -6.20
N VAL A 69 -6.94 -4.01 -6.01
CA VAL A 69 -6.75 -2.62 -5.63
C VAL A 69 -7.33 -2.41 -4.24
N VAL A 70 -6.50 -1.91 -3.33
CA VAL A 70 -6.92 -1.46 -2.01
C VAL A 70 -7.04 0.06 -2.04
N SER A 71 -8.26 0.56 -1.85
CA SER A 71 -8.54 1.98 -1.73
C SER A 71 -8.77 2.30 -0.26
N MET A 72 -7.89 3.11 0.33
CA MET A 72 -8.02 3.50 1.72
C MET A 72 -9.26 4.38 1.92
N ARG A 73 -9.92 4.22 3.07
CA ARG A 73 -11.05 5.08 3.52
C ARG A 73 -10.70 5.95 4.72
N GLU A 74 -9.54 5.73 5.31
CA GLU A 74 -8.98 6.51 6.41
C GLU A 74 -7.46 6.71 6.25
N LYS A 75 -6.89 7.62 7.05
CA LYS A 75 -5.44 7.80 7.11
C LYS A 75 -4.79 6.56 7.74
N SER A 76 -3.77 6.02 7.11
CA SER A 76 -3.15 4.76 7.47
C SER A 76 -1.64 4.78 7.28
N VAL A 77 -0.97 3.71 7.71
CA VAL A 77 0.46 3.48 7.52
C VAL A 77 0.65 2.09 6.95
N LEU A 78 1.44 2.00 5.88
CA LEU A 78 2.00 0.74 5.41
C LEU A 78 3.27 0.46 6.23
N GLU A 79 3.30 -0.66 6.94
CA GLU A 79 4.42 -1.09 7.77
C GLU A 79 4.95 -2.42 7.24
N LYS A 80 6.27 -2.52 7.11
CA LYS A 80 6.95 -3.80 6.86
C LYS A 80 7.08 -4.56 8.19
N GLN A 81 6.63 -5.81 8.22
CA GLN A 81 6.66 -6.69 9.39
C GLN A 81 7.80 -7.72 9.33
N ASP A 82 8.11 -8.22 8.14
CA ASP A 82 9.18 -9.19 7.84
C ASP A 82 9.79 -8.86 6.46
N ASP A 83 10.79 -9.63 6.03
CA ASP A 83 11.59 -9.41 4.80
C ASP A 83 10.73 -9.03 3.57
N ASP A 84 9.58 -9.68 3.40
CA ASP A 84 8.62 -9.43 2.32
C ASP A 84 7.17 -9.37 2.80
N HIS A 85 6.89 -9.05 4.06
CA HIS A 85 5.51 -8.96 4.56
C HIS A 85 5.13 -7.53 4.93
N PHE A 86 4.05 -7.05 4.34
CA PHE A 86 3.51 -5.72 4.58
C PHE A 86 2.13 -5.77 5.21
N VAL A 87 1.89 -4.86 6.14
CA VAL A 87 0.58 -4.65 6.77
C VAL A 87 0.19 -3.19 6.68
N ILE A 88 -1.10 -2.93 6.49
CA ILE A 88 -1.65 -1.57 6.56
C ILE A 88 -2.39 -1.43 7.89
N VAL A 89 -1.99 -0.45 8.69
CA VAL A 89 -2.63 -0.13 9.98
C VAL A 89 -3.22 1.27 9.96
N SER A 90 -4.27 1.49 10.75
CA SER A 90 -4.85 2.83 10.92
C SER A 90 -3.81 3.77 11.56
N ASN A 91 -3.67 4.97 11.02
CA ASN A 91 -2.77 6.00 11.58
C ASN A 91 -3.51 6.83 12.65
N GLY A 92 -4.35 6.18 13.44
CA GLY A 92 -5.08 6.81 14.54
C GLY A 92 -4.09 7.29 15.59
N SER A 93 -3.94 8.61 15.72
CA SER A 93 -3.48 9.19 16.98
C SER A 93 -4.53 8.83 18.04
N ASP A 94 -4.15 7.97 18.99
CA ASP A 94 -4.71 8.04 20.35
C ASP A 94 -4.14 9.29 21.02
#